data_AF-A0A2D7RUD5-F1
#
_entry.id   AF-A0A2D7RUD5-F1
#
_cell.length_a   1.000
_cell.length_b   1.000
_cell.length_c   1.000
_cell.angle_alpha   90.00
_cell.angle_beta   90.00
_cell.angle_gamma   90.00
#
_symmetry.space_group_name_H-M   'P 1'
#
loop_
_entity.id
_entity.type
_entity.pdbx_description
1 polymer ?
#
loop_
_entity_poly.entity_id
_entity_poly.type
_entity_poly.pdbx_seq_one_letter_code
_entity_poly.pdbx_strand_id
1 'polypeptide(L)'
;MKGNSRIHNDDCEAFIYWFIEQAKAHGCETCIFLGDWHHHRASTNVSTMNYTVSNMERLGKAFEKVYVLMGNHDLFYREKREINSMEFIRNIPNIHLVNEWIVEDDVALIPWIVGDEWKKIQKMKQQYVFGHFELPYFKMNAMVEMPDVGGIQTDHFAGCGQVFSGHFHKRQVMKNVTYMGNAFPHNYADAWDDDRGMMIIEMGGKPKYINWPDMPRYITIKVSQLLEDPEKYLKPNMYVRVTLDIKISYEEANFVRETFIDKYQLRELQLIPEQID
;
A
#
# COMPACT_ATOMS: atom_id res chain seq x y z
N MET A 1 -5.98 -4.07 -9.67
CA MET A 1 -6.45 -4.44 -8.31
C MET A 1 -7.72 -5.27 -8.39
N LYS A 2 -8.21 -5.87 -7.29
CA LYS A 2 -9.32 -6.85 -7.20
C LYS A 2 -10.73 -6.33 -7.61
N GLY A 3 -10.81 -5.38 -8.55
CA GLY A 3 -12.03 -5.05 -9.29
C GLY A 3 -13.21 -4.52 -8.48
N ASN A 4 -12.96 -3.80 -7.37
CA ASN A 4 -14.00 -3.37 -6.42
C ASN A 4 -14.69 -4.54 -5.69
N SER A 5 -13.99 -5.67 -5.53
CA SER A 5 -14.48 -6.81 -4.75
C SER A 5 -14.83 -6.39 -3.32
N ARG A 6 -15.98 -6.86 -2.83
CA ARG A 6 -16.40 -6.67 -1.44
C ARG A 6 -15.34 -7.15 -0.45
N ILE A 7 -14.74 -8.31 -0.69
CA ILE A 7 -13.68 -8.87 0.17
C ILE A 7 -12.51 -7.90 0.31
N HIS A 8 -12.11 -7.24 -0.78
CA HIS A 8 -11.01 -6.27 -0.73
C HIS A 8 -11.39 -4.99 0.01
N ASN A 9 -12.64 -4.52 -0.14
CA ASN A 9 -13.12 -3.38 0.64
C ASN A 9 -13.21 -3.72 2.13
N ASP A 10 -13.62 -4.95 2.47
CA ASP A 10 -13.63 -5.45 3.84
C ASP A 10 -12.21 -5.53 4.42
N ASP A 11 -11.20 -5.93 3.62
CA ASP A 11 -9.78 -5.87 4.03
C ASP A 11 -9.31 -4.46 4.31
N CYS A 12 -9.63 -3.51 3.42
CA CYS A 12 -9.31 -2.09 3.61
C CYS A 12 -9.92 -1.57 4.91
N GLU A 13 -11.20 -1.88 5.17
CA GLU A 13 -11.87 -1.47 6.42
C GLU A 13 -11.24 -2.14 7.65
N ALA A 14 -10.97 -3.45 7.61
CA ALA A 14 -10.31 -4.17 8.70
C ALA A 14 -8.92 -3.59 9.01
N PHE A 15 -8.16 -3.24 7.97
CA PHE A 15 -6.88 -2.55 8.12
C PHE A 15 -7.05 -1.20 8.81
N ILE A 16 -8.07 -0.39 8.45
CA ILE A 16 -8.33 0.91 9.09
C ILE A 16 -8.66 0.74 10.57
N TYR A 17 -9.45 -0.27 10.95
CA TYR A 17 -9.72 -0.56 12.37
C TYR A 17 -8.44 -0.90 13.12
N TRP A 18 -7.65 -1.83 12.59
CA TRP A 18 -6.37 -2.23 13.17
C TRP A 18 -5.39 -1.05 13.27
N PHE A 19 -5.29 -0.23 12.22
CA PHE A 19 -4.44 0.94 12.15
C PHE A 19 -4.78 1.94 13.27
N ILE A 20 -6.07 2.24 13.45
CA ILE A 20 -6.54 3.15 14.49
C ILE A 20 -6.22 2.59 15.89
N GLU A 21 -6.44 1.29 16.11
CA GLU A 21 -6.12 0.64 17.38
C GLU A 21 -4.63 0.76 17.71
N GLN A 22 -3.76 0.41 16.75
CA GLN A 22 -2.31 0.49 16.93
C GLN A 22 -1.83 1.92 17.14
N ALA A 23 -2.34 2.88 16.38
CA ALA A 23 -1.98 4.28 16.50
C ALA A 23 -2.37 4.85 17.87
N LYS A 24 -3.59 4.55 18.36
CA LYS A 24 -4.05 4.95 19.69
C LYS A 24 -3.23 4.31 20.82
N ALA A 25 -2.89 3.03 20.68
CA ALA A 25 -2.04 2.34 21.66
C ALA A 25 -0.64 2.95 21.78
N HIS A 26 -0.16 3.64 20.74
CA HIS A 26 1.12 4.36 20.72
C HIS A 26 0.97 5.88 20.89
N GLY A 27 -0.23 6.39 21.19
CA GLY A 27 -0.46 7.81 21.45
C GLY A 27 -0.32 8.72 20.21
N CYS A 28 -0.50 8.20 19.00
CA CYS A 28 -0.43 9.02 17.78
C CYS A 28 -1.65 9.94 17.66
N GLU A 29 -1.44 11.24 17.47
CA GLU A 29 -2.50 12.23 17.27
C GLU A 29 -2.78 12.52 15.79
N THR A 30 -1.76 12.44 14.94
CA THR A 30 -1.83 12.73 13.50
C THR A 30 -1.74 11.45 12.67
N CYS A 31 -2.61 11.34 11.68
CA CYS A 31 -2.55 10.34 10.62
C CYS A 31 -2.12 10.99 9.30
N ILE A 32 -1.21 10.34 8.56
CA ILE A 32 -0.81 10.78 7.21
C ILE A 32 -0.98 9.60 6.26
N PHE A 33 -1.83 9.77 5.25
CA PHE A 33 -2.01 8.84 4.16
C PHE A 33 -1.29 9.36 2.91
N LEU A 34 -0.32 8.60 2.40
CA LEU A 34 0.62 9.02 1.36
C LEU A 34 0.08 8.86 -0.08
N GLY A 35 -1.24 8.94 -0.26
CA GLY A 35 -1.91 8.92 -1.57
C GLY A 35 -2.17 7.54 -2.19
N ASP A 36 -2.86 7.58 -3.33
CA ASP A 36 -3.47 6.46 -4.04
C ASP A 36 -4.54 5.74 -3.21
N TRP A 37 -5.50 6.50 -2.68
CA TRP A 37 -6.66 5.92 -1.97
C TRP A 37 -7.54 5.13 -2.95
N HIS A 38 -7.77 5.68 -4.14
CA HIS A 38 -8.47 4.99 -5.21
C HIS A 38 -7.50 4.53 -6.29
N HIS A 39 -7.68 3.29 -6.76
CA HIS A 39 -6.82 2.70 -7.78
C HIS A 39 -7.06 3.24 -9.21
N HIS A 40 -8.25 3.77 -9.50
CA HIS A 40 -8.63 4.14 -10.86
C HIS A 40 -9.06 5.60 -10.95
N ARG A 41 -8.34 6.35 -11.80
CA ARG A 41 -8.47 7.81 -11.95
C ARG A 41 -9.83 8.29 -12.46
N ALA A 42 -10.45 7.51 -13.34
CA ALA A 42 -11.63 7.94 -14.10
C ALA A 42 -12.95 7.37 -13.57
N SER A 43 -12.90 6.41 -12.65
CA SER A 43 -14.12 5.78 -12.14
C SER A 43 -13.89 5.11 -10.79
N THR A 44 -14.84 5.32 -9.88
CA THR A 44 -14.91 4.61 -8.61
C THR A 44 -16.26 3.92 -8.50
N ASN A 45 -16.26 2.66 -8.07
CA ASN A 45 -17.50 1.91 -7.86
C ASN A 45 -18.28 2.47 -6.67
N VAL A 46 -19.61 2.49 -6.76
CA VAL A 46 -20.50 3.01 -5.70
C VAL A 46 -20.30 2.30 -4.37
N SER A 47 -20.08 0.98 -4.36
CA SER A 47 -19.76 0.23 -3.14
C SER A 47 -18.47 0.74 -2.53
N THR A 48 -17.38 0.81 -3.31
CA THR A 48 -16.09 1.35 -2.85
C THR A 48 -16.23 2.77 -2.30
N MET A 49 -17.03 3.63 -2.93
CA MET A 49 -17.30 4.98 -2.41
C MET A 49 -17.96 4.97 -1.03
N ASN A 50 -18.89 4.05 -0.76
CA ASN A 50 -19.53 3.95 0.57
C ASN A 50 -18.53 3.51 1.66
N TYR A 51 -17.65 2.55 1.34
CA TYR A 51 -16.55 2.18 2.24
C TYR A 51 -15.58 3.34 2.44
N THR A 52 -15.22 4.05 1.37
CA THR A 52 -14.33 5.22 1.45
C THR A 52 -14.90 6.28 2.39
N VAL A 53 -16.15 6.70 2.22
CA VAL A 53 -16.77 7.72 3.09
C VAL A 53 -16.76 7.26 4.54
N SER A 54 -17.20 6.03 4.80
CA SER A 54 -17.26 5.48 6.16
C SER A 54 -15.87 5.38 6.82
N ASN A 55 -14.86 4.94 6.07
CA ASN A 55 -13.48 4.83 6.55
C ASN A 55 -12.84 6.20 6.79
N MET A 56 -13.10 7.18 5.93
CA MET A 56 -12.64 8.55 6.12
C MET A 56 -13.27 9.16 7.38
N GLU A 57 -14.59 9.08 7.55
CA GLU A 57 -15.24 9.54 8.78
C GLU A 57 -14.69 8.84 10.04
N ARG A 58 -14.37 7.56 9.94
CA ARG A 58 -13.75 6.80 11.04
C ARG A 58 -12.36 7.32 11.39
N LEU A 59 -11.53 7.61 10.40
CA LEU A 59 -10.21 8.23 10.59
C LEU A 59 -10.35 9.64 11.19
N GLY A 60 -11.21 10.49 10.63
CA GLY A 60 -11.42 11.86 11.13
C GLY A 60 -11.91 11.92 12.57
N LYS A 61 -12.70 10.92 13.01
CA LYS A 61 -13.11 10.76 14.43
C LYS A 61 -11.99 10.24 15.34
N ALA A 62 -11.00 9.55 14.79
CA ALA A 62 -9.98 8.85 15.55
C ALA A 62 -8.74 9.69 15.85
N PHE A 63 -8.45 10.70 15.02
CA PHE A 63 -7.24 11.51 15.05
C PHE A 63 -7.57 13.00 15.16
N GLU A 64 -6.63 13.78 15.70
CA GLU A 64 -6.74 15.25 15.74
C GLU A 64 -6.57 15.85 14.35
N LYS A 65 -5.68 15.26 13.55
CA LYS A 65 -5.47 15.62 12.14
C LYS A 65 -5.26 14.37 11.28
N VAL A 66 -5.91 14.35 10.13
CA VAL A 66 -5.71 13.33 9.10
C VAL A 66 -5.33 14.03 7.81
N TYR A 67 -4.09 13.88 7.36
CA TYR A 67 -3.65 14.38 6.07
C TYR A 67 -3.79 13.29 5.00
N VAL A 68 -4.53 13.58 3.94
CA VAL A 68 -4.71 12.67 2.80
C VAL A 68 -4.07 13.31 1.58
N LEU A 69 -2.88 12.84 1.22
CA LEU A 69 -2.17 13.30 0.03
C LEU A 69 -2.83 12.76 -1.23
N MET A 70 -2.87 13.58 -2.27
CA MET A 70 -3.29 13.10 -3.59
C MET A 70 -2.14 12.35 -4.26
N GLY A 71 -2.36 11.06 -4.54
CA GLY A 71 -1.47 10.25 -5.37
C GLY A 71 -1.82 10.36 -6.86
N ASN A 72 -1.01 9.74 -7.72
CA ASN A 72 -1.26 9.81 -9.17
C ASN A 72 -2.53 9.07 -9.61
N HIS A 73 -3.00 8.09 -8.84
CA HIS A 73 -4.23 7.36 -9.12
C HIS A 73 -5.48 8.08 -8.61
N ASP A 74 -5.33 9.02 -7.69
CA ASP A 74 -6.46 9.82 -7.18
C ASP A 74 -6.85 10.95 -8.13
N LEU A 75 -5.91 11.42 -8.97
CA LEU A 75 -6.11 12.52 -9.92
C LEU A 75 -6.74 12.03 -11.22
N PHE A 76 -7.74 12.74 -11.75
CA PHE A 76 -8.34 12.38 -13.04
C PHE A 76 -7.31 12.51 -14.19
N TYR A 77 -6.59 13.62 -14.21
CA TYR A 77 -5.44 13.83 -15.09
C TYR A 77 -4.16 13.72 -14.27
N ARG A 78 -3.26 12.79 -14.61
CA ARG A 78 -1.98 12.60 -13.89
C ARG A 78 -1.19 13.90 -13.71
N GLU A 79 -1.21 14.74 -14.74
CA GLU A 79 -0.37 15.94 -14.81
C GLU A 79 -1.10 17.21 -14.32
N LYS A 80 -2.30 17.07 -13.73
CA LYS A 80 -3.07 18.21 -13.20
C LYS A 80 -3.81 17.86 -11.92
N ARG A 81 -3.80 18.76 -10.94
CA ARG A 81 -4.48 18.61 -9.65
C ARG A 81 -5.89 19.21 -9.60
N GLU A 82 -6.47 19.57 -10.74
CA GLU A 82 -7.77 20.26 -10.81
C GLU A 82 -8.96 19.36 -10.45
N ILE A 83 -8.89 18.05 -10.73
CA ILE A 83 -9.97 17.09 -10.50
C ILE A 83 -9.38 15.84 -9.84
N ASN A 84 -9.94 15.45 -8.69
CA ASN A 84 -9.52 14.29 -7.92
C ASN A 84 -10.73 13.48 -7.40
N SER A 85 -10.49 12.21 -7.09
CA SER A 85 -11.52 11.26 -6.65
C SER A 85 -11.87 11.34 -5.16
N MET A 86 -11.21 12.22 -4.40
CA MET A 86 -11.32 12.33 -2.94
C MET A 86 -11.89 13.68 -2.48
N GLU A 87 -12.33 14.54 -3.40
CA GLU A 87 -12.71 15.93 -3.14
C GLU A 87 -13.77 16.11 -2.03
N PHE A 88 -14.64 15.10 -1.83
CA PHE A 88 -15.68 15.13 -0.81
C PHE A 88 -15.13 15.11 0.63
N ILE A 89 -13.91 14.61 0.88
CA ILE A 89 -13.35 14.50 2.23
C ILE A 89 -13.09 15.85 2.89
N ARG A 90 -13.03 16.94 2.11
CA ARG A 90 -12.88 18.32 2.63
C ARG A 90 -13.99 18.73 3.60
N ASN A 91 -15.12 18.02 3.58
CA ASN A 91 -16.27 18.27 4.45
C ASN A 91 -16.26 17.39 5.72
N ILE A 92 -15.29 16.48 5.86
CA ILE A 92 -15.19 15.59 7.02
C ILE A 92 -14.29 16.27 8.06
N PRO A 93 -14.74 16.45 9.32
CA PRO A 93 -13.94 17.07 10.37
C PRO A 93 -12.58 16.40 10.56
N ASN A 94 -11.57 17.20 10.90
CA ASN A 94 -10.18 16.79 11.15
C ASN A 94 -9.44 16.20 9.94
N ILE A 95 -10.08 16.11 8.77
CA ILE A 95 -9.43 15.65 7.54
C ILE A 95 -8.98 16.83 6.70
N HIS A 96 -7.72 16.78 6.29
CA HIS A 96 -7.06 17.74 5.44
C HIS A 96 -6.68 17.07 4.11
N LEU A 97 -7.41 17.41 3.05
CA LEU A 97 -7.06 17.03 1.69
C LEU A 97 -5.81 17.81 1.27
N VAL A 98 -4.70 17.11 1.05
CA VAL A 98 -3.43 17.70 0.61
C VAL A 98 -3.37 17.62 -0.90
N ASN A 99 -3.98 18.60 -1.56
CA ASN A 99 -3.94 18.78 -3.03
C ASN A 99 -2.94 19.89 -3.45
N GLU A 100 -2.45 20.67 -2.49
CA GLU A 100 -1.33 21.60 -2.65
C GLU A 100 -0.27 21.28 -1.58
N TRP A 101 0.95 21.77 -1.79
CA TRP A 101 2.04 21.54 -0.84
C TRP A 101 1.74 22.21 0.50
N ILE A 102 1.88 21.47 1.59
CA ILE A 102 1.86 22.01 2.95
C ILE A 102 3.28 21.93 3.47
N VAL A 103 3.86 23.07 3.85
CA VAL A 103 5.21 23.13 4.40
C VAL A 103 5.14 23.96 5.67
N GLU A 104 5.35 23.29 6.80
CA GLU A 104 5.26 23.87 8.14
C GLU A 104 6.50 23.44 8.93
N ASP A 105 7.33 24.41 9.31
CA ASP A 105 8.57 24.21 10.05
C ASP A 105 9.45 23.08 9.45
N ASP A 106 9.59 21.99 10.20
CA ASP A 106 10.40 20.81 9.87
C ASP A 106 9.66 19.77 9.01
N VAL A 107 8.40 19.99 8.68
CA VAL A 107 7.55 19.03 7.96
C VAL A 107 7.10 19.57 6.61
N ALA A 108 7.17 18.73 5.59
CA ALA A 108 6.51 18.97 4.30
C ALA A 108 5.60 17.79 3.93
N LEU A 109 4.39 18.11 3.49
CA LEU A 109 3.43 17.18 2.90
C LEU A 109 3.27 17.55 1.42
N ILE A 110 3.71 16.66 0.54
CA ILE A 110 3.81 16.94 -0.90
C ILE A 110 2.97 15.91 -1.66
N PRO A 111 1.85 16.30 -2.28
CA PRO A 111 1.09 15.39 -3.12
C PRO A 111 1.86 15.05 -4.39
N TRP A 112 1.25 14.26 -5.27
CA TRP A 112 1.76 14.01 -6.61
C TRP A 112 2.22 15.30 -7.29
N ILE A 113 3.48 15.29 -7.72
CA ILE A 113 4.17 16.43 -8.32
C ILE A 113 3.73 16.56 -9.77
N VAL A 114 3.43 17.79 -10.19
CA VAL A 114 3.07 18.09 -11.57
C VAL A 114 4.10 19.02 -12.22
N GLY A 115 4.47 18.72 -13.46
CA GLY A 115 5.44 19.51 -14.23
C GLY A 115 6.77 19.70 -13.50
N ASP A 116 7.19 20.96 -13.35
CA ASP A 116 8.50 21.36 -12.85
C ASP A 116 8.57 21.61 -11.34
N GLU A 117 7.54 21.24 -10.58
CA GLU A 117 7.48 21.49 -9.13
C GLU A 117 8.64 20.82 -8.36
N TRP A 118 9.18 19.72 -8.87
CA TRP A 118 10.34 19.03 -8.30
C TRP A 118 11.57 19.95 -8.15
N LYS A 119 11.69 21.01 -8.94
CA LYS A 119 12.78 22.01 -8.83
C LYS A 119 12.75 22.74 -7.49
N LYS A 120 11.58 22.83 -6.83
CA LYS A 120 11.44 23.43 -5.49
C LYS A 120 12.09 22.55 -4.42
N ILE A 121 12.09 21.23 -4.60
CA ILE A 121 12.61 20.25 -3.63
C ILE A 121 14.10 20.42 -3.40
N GLN A 122 14.85 20.77 -4.46
CA GLN A 122 16.30 20.99 -4.37
C GLN A 122 16.70 22.09 -3.37
N LYS A 123 15.77 22.97 -2.99
CA LYS A 123 15.99 24.05 -2.02
C LYS A 123 15.41 23.75 -0.63
N MET A 124 14.70 22.63 -0.48
CA MET A 124 14.05 22.23 0.77
C MET A 124 15.06 21.76 1.81
N LYS A 125 14.72 21.97 3.07
CA LYS A 125 15.55 21.64 4.24
C LYS A 125 14.76 20.99 5.38
N GLN A 126 13.52 20.59 5.11
CA GLN A 126 12.61 19.98 6.08
C GLN A 126 13.21 18.68 6.62
N GLN A 127 13.10 18.45 7.92
CA GLN A 127 13.53 17.19 8.52
C GLN A 127 12.65 16.01 8.12
N TYR A 128 11.37 16.24 7.85
CA TYR A 128 10.42 15.21 7.47
C TYR A 128 9.69 15.62 6.20
N VAL A 129 9.82 14.81 5.16
CA VAL A 129 9.04 14.99 3.93
C VAL A 129 8.17 13.76 3.75
N PHE A 130 6.86 13.95 3.76
CA PHE A 130 5.88 12.94 3.41
C PHE A 130 5.34 13.27 2.03
N GLY A 131 5.40 12.32 1.10
CA GLY A 131 4.94 12.60 -0.25
C GLY A 131 4.51 11.41 -1.07
N HIS A 132 4.28 11.66 -2.35
CA HIS A 132 3.93 10.65 -3.33
C HIS A 132 4.73 10.89 -4.61
N PHE A 133 5.85 10.19 -4.74
CA PHE A 133 6.84 10.43 -5.78
C PHE A 133 7.08 9.20 -6.66
N GLU A 134 7.40 9.43 -7.93
CA GLU A 134 7.89 8.41 -8.86
C GLU A 134 9.38 8.65 -9.10
N LEU A 135 10.22 8.08 -8.22
CA LEU A 135 11.68 8.24 -8.27
C LEU A 135 12.32 7.08 -9.05
N PRO A 136 13.39 7.35 -9.83
CA PRO A 136 14.09 6.30 -10.57
C PRO A 136 14.83 5.33 -9.65
N TYR A 137 15.16 4.16 -10.19
CA TYR A 137 15.95 3.08 -9.58
C TYR A 137 15.29 2.34 -8.40
N PHE A 138 14.12 2.78 -7.95
CA PHE A 138 13.28 1.99 -7.06
C PHE A 138 12.56 0.88 -7.83
N LYS A 139 12.28 -0.23 -7.14
CA LYS A 139 11.60 -1.38 -7.73
C LYS A 139 10.10 -1.12 -7.83
N MET A 140 9.60 -1.20 -9.05
CA MET A 140 8.17 -1.29 -9.36
C MET A 140 7.65 -2.70 -9.05
N ASN A 141 6.35 -2.91 -9.28
CA ASN A 141 5.77 -4.25 -9.31
C ASN A 141 6.56 -5.15 -10.28
N ALA A 142 6.64 -6.46 -9.99
CA ALA A 142 7.47 -7.43 -10.71
C ALA A 142 8.99 -7.20 -10.63
N MET A 143 9.47 -6.43 -9.64
CA MET A 143 10.89 -6.25 -9.33
C MET A 143 11.74 -5.59 -10.44
N VAL A 144 11.08 -4.90 -11.37
CA VAL A 144 11.72 -4.07 -12.40
C VAL A 144 12.04 -2.69 -11.83
N GLU A 145 13.22 -2.16 -12.11
CA GLU A 145 13.62 -0.82 -11.66
C GLU A 145 12.94 0.28 -12.49
N MET A 146 12.46 1.33 -11.81
CA MET A 146 11.93 2.52 -12.45
C MET A 146 13.03 3.21 -13.27
N PRO A 147 12.86 3.40 -14.58
CA PRO A 147 13.87 4.10 -15.38
C PRO A 147 13.97 5.57 -15.00
N ASP A 148 15.14 6.16 -15.25
CA ASP A 148 15.29 7.62 -15.22
C ASP A 148 14.65 8.24 -16.46
N VAL A 149 13.68 9.12 -16.24
CA VAL A 149 12.92 9.83 -17.27
C VAL A 149 13.23 11.33 -17.31
N GLY A 150 14.29 11.78 -16.63
CA GLY A 150 14.78 13.17 -16.69
C GLY A 150 14.01 14.16 -15.81
N GLY A 151 13.44 13.69 -14.69
CA GLY A 151 12.60 14.49 -13.79
C GLY A 151 13.11 14.50 -12.35
N ILE A 152 12.21 14.26 -11.39
CA ILE A 152 12.55 14.18 -9.97
C ILE A 152 13.49 13.00 -9.70
N GLN A 153 14.50 13.21 -8.85
CA GLN A 153 15.48 12.20 -8.47
C GLN A 153 15.68 12.20 -6.95
N THR A 154 16.14 11.07 -6.41
CA THR A 154 16.47 10.91 -4.99
C THR A 154 17.43 11.99 -4.49
N ASP A 155 18.40 12.41 -5.31
CA ASP A 155 19.38 13.45 -4.95
C ASP A 155 18.79 14.85 -4.78
N HIS A 156 17.60 15.11 -5.33
CA HIS A 156 16.92 16.37 -5.07
C HIS A 156 16.50 16.54 -3.60
N PHE A 157 16.41 15.44 -2.85
CA PHE A 157 16.10 15.44 -1.42
C PHE A 157 17.32 15.50 -0.51
N ALA A 158 18.54 15.69 -1.02
CA ALA A 158 19.77 15.65 -0.22
C ALA A 158 19.81 16.69 0.93
N GLY A 159 19.06 17.79 0.81
CA GLY A 159 18.92 18.81 1.87
C GLY A 159 17.91 18.46 2.96
N CYS A 160 17.08 17.43 2.76
CA CYS A 160 16.02 17.02 3.68
C CYS A 160 16.49 15.87 4.59
N GLY A 161 15.83 15.72 5.74
CA GLY A 161 16.13 14.68 6.74
C GLY A 161 15.72 13.27 6.32
N GLN A 162 14.48 12.90 6.62
CA GLN A 162 13.84 11.64 6.27
C GLN A 162 12.69 11.90 5.30
N VAL A 163 12.65 11.15 4.20
CA VAL A 163 11.62 11.27 3.17
C VAL A 163 10.84 9.97 3.10
N PHE A 164 9.53 10.04 3.27
CA PHE A 164 8.62 8.91 3.19
C PHE A 164 7.68 9.10 2.01
N SER A 165 7.64 8.13 1.10
CA SER A 165 6.84 8.19 -0.12
C SER A 165 5.81 7.06 -0.22
N GLY A 166 4.61 7.40 -0.70
CA GLY A 166 3.69 6.47 -1.36
C GLY A 166 4.14 6.17 -2.79
N HIS A 167 3.27 5.56 -3.62
CA HIS A 167 3.48 5.13 -5.02
C HIS A 167 3.93 3.67 -5.20
N PHE A 168 5.19 3.33 -4.87
CA PHE A 168 5.66 1.95 -5.03
C PHE A 168 5.18 1.03 -3.90
N HIS A 169 4.74 -0.17 -4.25
CA HIS A 169 4.06 -1.09 -3.33
C HIS A 169 4.99 -1.90 -2.43
N LYS A 170 6.27 -2.03 -2.79
CA LYS A 170 7.26 -2.68 -1.93
C LYS A 170 7.90 -1.67 -0.99
N ARG A 171 7.98 -1.98 0.30
CA ARG A 171 8.80 -1.22 1.24
C ARG A 171 10.28 -1.32 0.86
N GLN A 172 10.92 -0.17 0.65
CA GLN A 172 12.31 -0.11 0.18
C GLN A 172 12.93 1.25 0.52
N VAL A 173 14.25 1.25 0.73
CA VAL A 173 15.00 2.43 1.18
C VAL A 173 16.16 2.68 0.23
N MET A 174 16.35 3.93 -0.16
CA MET A 174 17.52 4.39 -0.89
C MET A 174 17.89 5.78 -0.40
N LYS A 175 19.14 5.95 0.06
CA LYS A 175 19.61 7.19 0.69
C LYS A 175 18.68 7.58 1.84
N ASN A 176 18.13 8.79 1.84
CA ASN A 176 17.18 9.27 2.84
C ASN A 176 15.70 9.06 2.47
N VAL A 177 15.41 8.40 1.33
CA VAL A 177 14.04 8.15 0.87
C VAL A 177 13.62 6.72 1.17
N THR A 178 12.46 6.58 1.80
CA THR A 178 11.79 5.31 2.06
C THR A 178 10.44 5.29 1.37
N TYR A 179 10.23 4.31 0.50
CA TYR A 179 8.88 3.95 0.07
C TYR A 179 8.24 3.06 1.13
N MET A 180 7.03 3.42 1.54
CA MET A 180 6.31 2.74 2.61
C MET A 180 5.78 1.37 2.20
N GLY A 181 5.50 1.21 0.89
CA GLY A 181 4.77 0.08 0.35
C GLY A 181 3.26 0.23 0.50
N ASN A 182 2.51 -0.75 -0.01
CA ASN A 182 1.08 -0.86 0.27
C ASN A 182 0.83 -1.31 1.73
N ALA A 183 -0.37 -1.05 2.23
CA ALA A 183 -0.79 -1.42 3.58
C ALA A 183 -0.80 -2.94 3.80
N PHE A 184 -1.13 -3.71 2.76
CA PHE A 184 -1.15 -5.16 2.75
C PHE A 184 -0.96 -5.68 1.31
N PRO A 185 -0.53 -6.94 1.11
CA PRO A 185 -0.34 -7.53 -0.21
C PRO A 185 -1.60 -7.47 -1.08
N HIS A 186 -1.48 -7.04 -2.34
CA HIS A 186 -2.63 -6.87 -3.24
C HIS A 186 -2.73 -7.95 -4.31
N ASN A 187 -1.62 -8.56 -4.69
CA ASN A 187 -1.56 -9.58 -5.75
C ASN A 187 -0.24 -10.39 -5.67
N TYR A 188 -0.04 -11.33 -6.60
CA TYR A 188 1.14 -12.19 -6.63
C TYR A 188 2.48 -11.49 -6.93
N ALA A 189 2.50 -10.21 -7.33
CA ALA A 189 3.73 -9.42 -7.35
C ALA A 189 4.25 -9.10 -5.93
N ASP A 190 3.38 -9.19 -4.92
CA ASP A 190 3.71 -9.07 -3.48
C ASP A 190 3.93 -10.45 -2.84
N ALA A 191 4.09 -11.52 -3.63
CA ALA A 191 4.20 -12.86 -3.07
C ALA A 191 5.39 -12.97 -2.11
N TRP A 192 5.16 -13.63 -0.97
CA TRP A 192 6.14 -13.82 0.11
C TRP A 192 6.64 -12.53 0.78
N ASP A 193 5.93 -11.42 0.60
CA ASP A 193 6.30 -10.13 1.19
C ASP A 193 5.29 -9.67 2.25
N ASP A 194 5.53 -10.11 3.48
CA ASP A 194 4.71 -9.84 4.66
C ASP A 194 5.11 -8.53 5.38
N ASP A 195 6.07 -7.77 4.86
CA ASP A 195 6.48 -6.49 5.46
C ASP A 195 5.52 -5.36 5.08
N ARG A 196 4.29 -5.47 5.59
CA ARG A 196 3.15 -4.64 5.22
C ARG A 196 2.34 -4.24 6.45
N GLY A 197 1.96 -2.98 6.52
CA GLY A 197 1.19 -2.44 7.63
C GLY A 197 1.30 -0.94 7.71
N MET A 198 1.76 -0.43 8.86
CA MET A 198 1.90 0.99 9.13
C MET A 198 3.31 1.36 9.60
N MET A 199 3.56 2.66 9.66
CA MET A 199 4.68 3.25 10.38
C MET A 199 4.15 4.23 11.40
N ILE A 200 4.81 4.26 12.55
CA ILE A 200 4.74 5.36 13.50
C ILE A 200 6.09 6.06 13.56
N ILE A 201 6.06 7.37 13.76
CA ILE A 201 7.26 8.16 13.96
C ILE A 201 6.98 9.28 14.96
N GLU A 202 7.86 9.41 15.94
CA GLU A 202 7.92 10.56 16.84
C GLU A 202 8.89 11.58 16.23
N MET A 203 8.56 12.87 16.31
CA MET A 203 9.41 13.94 15.80
C MET A 203 10.77 13.93 16.52
N GLY A 204 11.86 14.00 15.76
CA GLY A 204 13.23 13.79 16.24
C GLY A 204 13.64 12.31 16.41
N GLY A 205 12.70 11.37 16.28
CA GLY A 205 12.90 9.95 16.46
C GLY A 205 13.19 9.16 15.18
N LYS A 206 13.20 7.84 15.33
CA LYS A 206 13.33 6.87 14.22
C LYS A 206 11.96 6.26 13.89
N PRO A 207 11.68 5.94 12.61
CA PRO A 207 10.44 5.28 12.23
C PRO A 207 10.40 3.86 12.80
N LYS A 208 9.24 3.46 13.31
CA LYS A 208 8.93 2.08 13.70
C LYS A 208 7.86 1.53 12.77
N TYR A 209 8.20 0.46 12.07
CA TYR A 209 7.27 -0.26 11.20
C TYR A 209 6.55 -1.33 11.99
N ILE A 210 5.24 -1.43 11.78
CA ILE A 210 4.37 -2.42 12.43
C ILE A 210 3.63 -3.15 11.32
N ASN A 211 3.86 -4.46 11.20
CA ASN A 211 3.20 -5.27 10.18
C ASN A 211 1.80 -5.68 10.66
N TRP A 212 0.81 -5.69 9.77
CA TRP A 212 -0.55 -6.12 10.09
C TRP A 212 -0.63 -7.65 10.13
N PRO A 213 -0.83 -8.28 11.30
CA PRO A 213 -0.79 -9.74 11.42
C PRO A 213 -1.86 -10.44 10.58
N ASP A 214 -3.05 -9.86 10.45
CA ASP A 214 -4.20 -10.51 9.81
C ASP A 214 -4.36 -10.16 8.32
N MET A 215 -3.35 -9.55 7.71
CA MET A 215 -3.36 -9.18 6.30
C MET A 215 -3.62 -10.39 5.37
N PRO A 216 -4.31 -10.18 4.23
CA PRO A 216 -4.31 -11.17 3.16
C PRO A 216 -2.88 -11.36 2.64
N ARG A 217 -2.56 -12.58 2.23
CA ARG A 217 -1.20 -12.93 1.79
C ARG A 217 -1.23 -13.65 0.46
N TYR A 218 -0.15 -13.50 -0.31
CA TYR A 218 0.04 -14.19 -1.58
C TYR A 218 1.28 -15.06 -1.48
N ILE A 219 1.16 -16.32 -1.87
CA ILE A 219 2.31 -17.22 -1.96
C ILE A 219 2.27 -18.04 -3.24
N THR A 220 3.45 -18.37 -3.75
CA THR A 220 3.66 -19.35 -4.81
C THR A 220 4.49 -20.48 -4.24
N ILE A 221 4.02 -21.73 -4.35
CA ILE A 221 4.66 -22.90 -3.75
C ILE A 221 4.52 -24.12 -4.65
N LYS A 222 5.43 -25.08 -4.56
CA LYS A 222 5.31 -26.38 -5.22
C LYS A 222 4.40 -27.32 -4.43
N VAL A 223 3.66 -28.21 -5.11
CA VAL A 223 2.78 -29.16 -4.41
C VAL A 223 3.58 -30.12 -3.54
N SER A 224 4.77 -30.55 -3.97
CA SER A 224 5.68 -31.37 -3.15
C SER A 224 5.97 -30.74 -1.79
N GLN A 225 6.41 -29.47 -1.80
CA GLN A 225 6.73 -28.71 -0.59
C GLN A 225 5.50 -28.44 0.28
N LEU A 226 4.37 -28.15 -0.36
CA LEU A 226 3.13 -27.86 0.34
C LEU A 226 2.61 -29.10 1.09
N LEU A 227 2.76 -30.30 0.51
CA LEU A 227 2.31 -31.55 1.12
C LEU A 227 3.21 -32.02 2.27
N GLU A 228 4.49 -31.63 2.29
CA GLU A 228 5.41 -31.96 3.38
C GLU A 228 5.04 -31.27 4.70
N ASP A 229 4.73 -29.98 4.66
CA ASP A 229 4.42 -29.19 5.86
C ASP A 229 3.41 -28.07 5.56
N PRO A 230 2.11 -28.39 5.38
CA PRO A 230 1.14 -27.37 5.01
C PRO A 230 0.93 -26.32 6.11
N GLU A 231 1.09 -26.67 7.39
CA GLU A 231 0.84 -25.78 8.53
C GLU A 231 1.88 -24.67 8.63
N LYS A 232 3.11 -24.93 8.18
CA LYS A 232 4.16 -23.91 8.07
C LYS A 232 3.83 -22.83 7.04
N TYR A 233 3.18 -23.20 5.94
CA TYR A 233 2.98 -22.32 4.78
C TYR A 233 1.60 -21.67 4.74
N LEU A 234 0.56 -22.37 5.18
CA LEU A 234 -0.83 -21.96 5.03
C LEU A 234 -1.35 -21.25 6.28
N LYS A 235 -1.87 -20.03 6.08
CA LYS A 235 -2.55 -19.22 7.08
C LYS A 235 -3.89 -18.75 6.52
N PRO A 236 -4.84 -18.36 7.40
CA PRO A 236 -6.10 -17.76 6.96
C PRO A 236 -5.91 -16.59 6.00
N ASN A 237 -6.92 -16.35 5.16
CA ASN A 237 -6.96 -15.24 4.20
C ASN A 237 -5.92 -15.27 3.05
N MET A 238 -5.21 -16.38 2.88
CA MET A 238 -4.21 -16.51 1.82
C MET A 238 -4.82 -16.75 0.43
N TYR A 239 -4.11 -16.23 -0.57
CA TYR A 239 -4.20 -16.56 -1.99
C TYR A 239 -2.97 -17.40 -2.36
N VAL A 240 -3.18 -18.67 -2.67
CA VAL A 240 -2.11 -19.65 -2.87
C VAL A 240 -2.08 -20.08 -4.33
N ARG A 241 -0.92 -20.00 -4.96
CA ARG A 241 -0.64 -20.65 -6.26
C ARG A 241 0.26 -21.85 -6.03
N VAL A 242 -0.24 -23.03 -6.38
CA VAL A 242 0.46 -24.30 -6.21
C VAL A 242 0.87 -24.83 -7.58
N THR A 243 2.18 -24.95 -7.82
CA THR A 243 2.71 -25.59 -9.02
C THR A 243 2.73 -27.10 -8.84
N LEU A 244 2.15 -27.84 -9.79
CA LEU A 244 2.07 -29.31 -9.77
C LEU A 244 3.37 -29.93 -10.29
N ASP A 245 4.38 -30.09 -9.42
CA ASP A 245 5.71 -30.59 -9.73
C ASP A 245 5.89 -32.12 -9.50
N ILE A 246 4.82 -32.82 -9.15
CA ILE A 246 4.79 -34.28 -9.00
C ILE A 246 3.58 -34.86 -9.74
N LYS A 247 3.62 -36.16 -10.04
CA LYS A 247 2.47 -36.87 -10.61
C LYS A 247 1.36 -36.96 -9.56
N ILE A 248 0.32 -36.18 -9.76
CA ILE A 248 -0.92 -36.19 -8.98
C ILE A 248 -2.10 -36.24 -9.96
N SER A 249 -3.10 -37.07 -9.66
CA SER A 249 -4.32 -37.12 -10.46
C SER A 249 -5.14 -35.84 -10.29
N TYR A 250 -6.02 -35.58 -11.25
CA TYR A 250 -6.95 -34.44 -11.18
C TYR A 250 -7.86 -34.51 -9.94
N GLU A 251 -8.28 -35.72 -9.56
CA GLU A 251 -9.13 -35.96 -8.39
C GLU A 251 -8.38 -35.66 -7.08
N GLU A 252 -7.15 -36.18 -6.94
CA GLU A 252 -6.30 -35.90 -5.77
C GLU A 252 -5.99 -34.40 -5.65
N ALA A 253 -5.67 -33.73 -6.76
CA ALA A 253 -5.33 -32.32 -6.74
C ALA A 253 -6.53 -31.45 -6.32
N ASN A 254 -7.74 -31.76 -6.82
CA ASN A 254 -8.96 -31.07 -6.38
C ASN A 254 -9.30 -31.36 -4.92
N PHE A 255 -9.11 -32.59 -4.47
CA PHE A 255 -9.31 -32.96 -3.07
C PHE A 255 -8.37 -32.16 -2.15
N VAL A 256 -7.08 -32.05 -2.50
CA VAL A 256 -6.11 -31.22 -1.75
C VAL A 256 -6.56 -29.77 -1.73
N ARG A 257 -6.95 -29.21 -2.88
CA ARG A 257 -7.42 -27.84 -3.00
C ARG A 257 -8.60 -27.56 -2.06
N GLU A 258 -9.66 -28.37 -2.13
CA GLU A 258 -10.88 -28.16 -1.34
C GLU A 258 -10.63 -28.37 0.15
N THR A 259 -9.90 -29.44 0.50
CA THR A 259 -9.52 -29.73 1.88
C THR A 259 -8.69 -28.60 2.50
N PHE A 260 -7.74 -28.04 1.76
CA PHE A 260 -6.86 -27.01 2.31
C PHE A 260 -7.53 -25.63 2.36
N ILE A 261 -8.39 -25.31 1.40
CA ILE A 261 -9.21 -24.09 1.48
C ILE A 261 -10.05 -24.09 2.75
N ASP A 262 -10.74 -25.19 3.04
CA ASP A 262 -11.57 -25.31 4.24
C ASP A 262 -10.72 -25.39 5.52
N LYS A 263 -9.74 -26.31 5.60
CA LYS A 263 -8.93 -26.51 6.81
C LYS A 263 -8.18 -25.23 7.24
N TYR A 264 -7.61 -24.50 6.29
CA TYR A 264 -6.77 -23.33 6.58
C TYR A 264 -7.47 -21.99 6.36
N GLN A 265 -8.77 -22.01 6.02
CA GLN A 265 -9.56 -20.80 5.77
C GLN A 265 -8.91 -19.89 4.71
N LEU A 266 -8.46 -20.51 3.61
CA LEU A 266 -7.84 -19.80 2.48
C LEU A 266 -8.93 -19.09 1.67
N ARG A 267 -8.57 -17.98 1.03
CA ARG A 267 -9.48 -17.31 0.08
C ARG A 267 -9.45 -17.97 -1.28
N GLU A 268 -8.29 -18.48 -1.66
CA GLU A 268 -8.10 -19.07 -2.96
C GLU A 268 -6.90 -20.02 -2.94
N LEU A 269 -7.05 -21.19 -3.57
CA LEU A 269 -5.94 -22.07 -3.92
C LEU A 269 -6.07 -22.42 -5.40
N GLN A 270 -5.13 -21.92 -6.20
CA GLN A 270 -5.03 -22.17 -7.64
C GLN A 270 -3.98 -23.25 -7.89
N LEU A 271 -4.35 -24.27 -8.65
CA LEU A 271 -3.41 -25.30 -9.13
C LEU A 271 -2.89 -24.88 -10.51
N ILE A 272 -1.57 -24.85 -10.66
CA ILE A 272 -0.89 -24.49 -11.90
C ILE A 272 -0.16 -25.75 -12.41
N PRO A 273 -0.51 -26.26 -13.61
CA PRO A 273 0.28 -27.32 -14.24
C PRO A 273 1.73 -26.85 -14.42
N GLU A 274 2.70 -27.72 -14.17
CA GLU A 274 4.08 -27.42 -14.54
C GLU A 274 4.14 -27.24 -16.07
N GLN A 275 4.64 -26.09 -16.52
CA GLN A 275 4.97 -25.91 -17.94
C GLN A 275 6.19 -26.78 -18.21
N ILE A 276 5.95 -27.93 -18.85
CA ILE A 276 7.02 -28.72 -19.46
C ILE A 276 7.34 -28.01 -20.77
N ASP A 277 8.45 -27.27 -20.80
CA ASP A 277 9.07 -26.81 -22.05
C ASP A 277 9.52 -28.01 -22.91
#